data_AF-A0A372YS46-F1
#
_entry.id   AF-A0A372YS46-F1
#
_cell.length_a   1.000
_cell.length_b   1.000
_cell.length_c   1.000
_cell.angle_alpha   90.00
_cell.angle_beta   90.00
_cell.angle_gamma   90.00
#
_symmetry.space_group_name_H-M   'P 1'
#
loop_
_entity.id
_entity.type
_entity.pdbx_description
1 polymer ?
#
loop_
_entity_poly.entity_id
_entity_poly.type
_entity_poly.pdbx_seq_one_letter_code
_entity_poly.pdbx_strand_id
1 'polypeptide(L)'
;MKNKHKLWYIGYIVSAILVLIILFTDFPKTADIGLLILMSIIFSISHTQLMHNRMMKNDIDYKVNVMDERNISIKEKSGNIMNMITMVLLGIVTVIFISFDYFIPAIITGVIIAVQPIILIIVSNMIEKKM
;
A
#
# COMPACT_ATOMS: atom_id res chain seq x y z
N MET A 1 23.49 6.96 -2.41
CA MET A 1 22.22 6.26 -2.76
C MET A 1 22.31 4.74 -2.96
N LYS A 2 23.49 4.09 -2.96
CA LYS A 2 23.62 2.64 -3.25
C LYS A 2 22.98 1.69 -2.21
N ASN A 3 22.96 2.03 -0.92
CA ASN A 3 22.48 1.13 0.13
C ASN A 3 20.95 1.06 0.31
N LYS A 4 20.20 2.08 -0.15
CA LYS A 4 18.74 2.10 0.01
C LYS A 4 18.03 1.04 -0.83
N HIS A 5 18.60 0.68 -1.98
CA HIS A 5 18.01 -0.34 -2.85
C HIS A 5 18.11 -1.75 -2.26
N LYS A 6 19.24 -2.09 -1.61
CA LYS A 6 19.44 -3.38 -0.95
C LYS A 6 18.43 -3.61 0.18
N LEU A 7 18.02 -2.54 0.88
CA LEU A 7 17.08 -2.62 1.99
C LEU A 7 15.70 -3.14 1.57
N TRP A 8 15.22 -2.77 0.38
CA TRP A 8 13.92 -3.26 -0.13
C TRP A 8 13.97 -4.72 -0.59
N TYR A 9 15.13 -5.24 -1.01
CA TYR A 9 15.30 -6.68 -1.28
C TYR A 9 15.26 -7.51 0.01
N ILE A 10 15.70 -6.96 1.15
CA ILE A 10 15.59 -7.63 2.45
C ILE A 10 14.13 -7.86 2.83
N GLY A 11 13.24 -6.92 2.51
CA GLY A 11 11.81 -7.07 2.78
C GLY A 11 11.18 -8.30 2.09
N TYR A 12 11.62 -8.65 0.89
CA TYR A 12 11.22 -9.90 0.22
C TYR A 12 11.66 -11.15 0.99
N ILE A 13 12.91 -11.15 1.46
CA ILE A 13 13.47 -12.26 2.23
C ILE A 13 12.71 -12.41 3.54
N VAL A 14 12.44 -11.30 4.23
CA VAL A 14 11.66 -11.28 5.47
C VAL A 14 10.24 -11.80 5.24
N SER A 15 9.57 -11.34 4.18
CA SER A 15 8.24 -11.85 3.80
C SER A 15 8.24 -13.35 3.49
N ALA A 16 9.26 -13.87 2.80
CA ALA A 16 9.40 -15.30 2.51
C ALA A 16 9.63 -16.13 3.79
N ILE A 17 10.47 -15.63 4.70
CA ILE A 17 10.71 -16.27 6.01
C ILE A 17 9.42 -16.28 6.84
N LEU A 18 8.65 -15.20 6.85
CA LEU A 18 7.35 -15.14 7.54
C LEU A 18 6.39 -16.22 7.03
N VAL A 19 6.31 -16.42 5.71
CA VAL A 19 5.49 -17.50 5.12
C VAL A 19 5.99 -18.88 5.55
N LEU A 20 7.30 -19.11 5.53
CA LEU A 20 7.88 -20.38 5.96
C LEU A 20 7.59 -20.65 7.44
N ILE A 21 7.69 -19.64 8.30
CA ILE A 21 7.36 -19.75 9.73
C ILE A 21 5.90 -20.17 9.92
N ILE A 22 4.96 -19.54 9.21
CA ILE A 22 3.53 -19.92 9.28
C ILE A 22 3.32 -21.36 8.78
N LEU A 23 4.02 -21.78 7.73
CA LEU A 23 3.85 -23.13 7.16
C LEU A 23 4.42 -24.25 8.02
N PHE A 24 5.51 -24.00 8.76
CA PHE A 24 6.22 -25.00 9.55
C PHE A 24 5.90 -24.96 11.05
N THR A 25 5.11 -23.98 11.50
CA THR A 25 4.79 -23.82 12.92
C THR A 25 3.28 -23.82 13.11
N ASP A 26 2.77 -24.70 13.99
CA ASP A 26 1.35 -24.76 14.33
C ASP A 26 0.98 -23.68 15.36
N PHE A 27 0.97 -22.42 14.92
CA PHE A 27 0.52 -21.30 15.75
C PHE A 27 -1.00 -21.30 15.94
N PRO A 28 -1.52 -20.64 16.99
CA PRO A 28 -2.95 -20.39 17.07
C PRO A 28 -3.41 -19.52 15.91
N LYS A 29 -4.62 -19.78 15.39
CA LYS A 29 -5.20 -19.09 14.22
C LYS A 29 -5.11 -17.57 14.27
N THR A 30 -5.21 -16.97 15.45
CA THR A 30 -5.09 -15.52 15.65
C THR A 30 -3.68 -15.00 15.37
N ALA A 31 -2.65 -15.74 15.76
CA ALA A 31 -1.25 -15.40 15.48
C ALA A 31 -0.92 -15.55 14.00
N ASP A 32 -1.43 -16.59 13.33
CA ASP A 32 -1.26 -16.78 11.87
C ASP A 32 -1.85 -15.61 11.08
N ILE A 33 -3.06 -15.17 11.43
CA ILE A 33 -3.70 -14.02 10.78
C ILE A 33 -2.86 -12.76 10.98
N GLY A 34 -2.35 -12.52 12.19
CA GLY A 34 -1.47 -11.38 12.50
C GLY A 34 -0.18 -11.40 11.68
N LEU A 35 0.49 -12.57 11.60
CA LEU A 35 1.71 -12.76 10.81
C LEU A 35 1.46 -12.59 9.32
N LEU A 36 0.31 -13.06 8.81
CA LEU A 36 -0.06 -12.92 7.40
C LEU A 36 -0.31 -11.45 7.02
N ILE A 37 -0.98 -10.69 7.90
CA ILE A 37 -1.18 -9.24 7.71
C ILE A 37 0.17 -8.53 7.70
N LEU A 38 1.07 -8.84 8.65
CA LEU A 38 2.40 -8.27 8.71
C LEU A 38 3.22 -8.58 7.45
N MET A 39 3.18 -9.82 6.98
CA MET A 39 3.84 -10.25 5.75
C MET A 39 3.33 -9.48 4.54
N SER A 40 2.00 -9.30 4.43
CA SER A 40 1.37 -8.56 3.34
C SER A 40 1.80 -7.09 3.29
N ILE A 41 1.90 -6.44 4.46
CA ILE A 41 2.38 -5.04 4.57
C ILE A 41 3.84 -4.95 4.11
N ILE A 42 4.73 -5.78 4.67
CA ILE A 42 6.16 -5.76 4.34
C ILE A 42 6.38 -6.05 2.86
N PHE A 43 5.66 -7.03 2.32
CA PHE A 43 5.75 -7.42 0.92
C PHE A 43 5.29 -6.29 -0.01
N SER A 44 4.13 -5.69 0.27
CA SER A 44 3.55 -4.64 -0.58
C SER A 44 4.44 -3.40 -0.67
N ILE A 45 4.97 -2.95 0.46
CA ILE A 45 5.90 -1.80 0.50
C ILE A 45 7.19 -2.14 -0.25
N SER A 46 7.75 -3.32 -0.01
CA SER A 46 9.01 -3.74 -0.63
C SER A 46 8.88 -3.91 -2.13
N HIS A 47 7.79 -4.54 -2.59
CA HIS A 47 7.50 -4.75 -4.01
C HIS A 47 7.36 -3.44 -4.77
N THR A 48 6.51 -2.52 -4.27
CA THR A 48 6.26 -1.23 -4.93
C THR A 48 7.53 -0.38 -5.02
N GLN A 49 8.31 -0.30 -3.94
CA GLN A 49 9.57 0.45 -3.91
C GLN A 49 10.64 -0.15 -4.83
N LEU A 50 10.73 -1.48 -4.89
CA LEU A 50 11.71 -2.17 -5.73
C LEU A 50 11.37 -2.06 -7.21
N MET A 51 10.09 -2.20 -7.57
CA MET A 51 9.60 -1.95 -8.93
C MET A 51 9.88 -0.52 -9.38
N HIS A 52 9.51 0.47 -8.56
CA HIS A 52 9.78 1.88 -8.85
C HIS A 52 11.29 2.13 -9.06
N ASN A 53 12.14 1.64 -8.16
CA ASN A 53 13.59 1.80 -8.27
C ASN A 53 14.18 1.12 -9.51
N ARG A 54 13.66 -0.05 -9.89
CA ARG A 54 14.11 -0.77 -11.09
C ARG A 54 13.75 0.02 -12.35
N MET A 55 12.52 0.52 -12.44
CA MET A 55 12.08 1.34 -13.57
C MET A 55 12.86 2.65 -13.66
N MET A 56 13.08 3.35 -12.55
CA MET A 56 13.90 4.59 -12.53
C MET A 56 15.34 4.40 -13.03
N LYS A 57 15.89 3.18 -12.93
CA LYS A 57 17.26 2.88 -13.36
C LYS A 57 17.34 2.41 -14.81
N ASN A 58 16.43 1.53 -15.20
CA ASN A 58 16.53 0.78 -16.45
C ASN A 58 15.68 1.37 -17.58
N ASP A 59 14.68 2.20 -17.25
CA ASP A 59 13.75 2.78 -18.21
C ASP A 59 13.91 4.31 -18.23
N ILE A 60 14.42 4.82 -19.34
CA ILE A 60 14.71 6.25 -19.54
C ILE A 60 13.40 7.03 -19.69
N ASP A 61 12.42 6.47 -20.40
CA ASP A 61 11.12 7.12 -20.63
C ASP A 61 10.33 7.20 -19.33
N TYR A 62 10.37 6.15 -18.50
CA TYR A 62 9.80 6.18 -17.15
C TYR A 62 10.44 7.27 -16.30
N LYS A 63 11.78 7.38 -16.31
CA LYS A 63 12.51 8.38 -15.54
C LYS A 63 12.14 9.80 -15.97
N VAL A 64 12.09 10.08 -17.27
CA VAL A 64 11.68 11.40 -17.80
C VAL A 64 10.24 11.70 -17.40
N ASN A 65 9.32 10.75 -17.57
CA ASN A 65 7.90 10.94 -17.24
C ASN A 65 7.62 11.11 -15.74
N VAL A 66 8.47 10.57 -14.86
CA VAL A 66 8.35 10.74 -13.40
C VAL A 66 8.94 12.08 -12.95
N MET A 67 9.99 12.58 -13.61
CA MET A 67 10.67 13.81 -13.23
C MET A 67 10.08 15.06 -13.90
N ASP A 68 9.25 14.91 -14.93
CA ASP A 68 8.55 16.02 -15.60
C ASP A 68 7.47 16.64 -14.69
N GLU A 69 7.60 17.94 -14.41
CA GLU A 69 6.69 18.73 -13.58
C GLU A 69 5.23 18.69 -14.07
N ARG A 70 5.03 18.70 -15.39
CA ARG A 70 3.67 18.60 -15.96
C ARG A 70 3.06 17.24 -15.65
N ASN A 71 3.84 16.17 -15.76
CA ASN A 71 3.36 14.84 -15.44
C ASN A 71 3.16 14.62 -13.94
N ILE A 72 3.98 15.25 -13.08
CA ILE A 72 3.78 15.24 -11.63
C ILE A 72 2.44 15.90 -11.28
N SER A 73 2.16 17.10 -11.79
CA SER A 73 0.90 17.81 -11.51
C SER A 73 -0.34 17.10 -12.07
N ILE A 74 -0.23 16.46 -13.24
CA ILE A 74 -1.31 15.60 -13.78
C ILE A 74 -1.54 14.40 -12.87
N LYS A 75 -0.48 13.69 -12.47
CA LYS A 75 -0.59 12.51 -11.59
C LYS A 75 -1.20 12.85 -10.23
N GLU A 76 -0.88 14.01 -9.67
CA GLU A 76 -1.46 14.47 -8.41
C GLU A 76 -2.98 14.70 -8.55
N LYS A 77 -3.42 15.43 -9.59
CA LYS A 77 -4.85 15.65 -9.86
C LYS A 77 -5.59 14.36 -10.17
N SER A 78 -5.03 13.51 -11.03
CA SER A 78 -5.59 12.20 -11.35
C SER A 78 -5.65 11.29 -10.12
N GLY A 79 -4.63 11.33 -9.26
CA GLY A 79 -4.60 10.61 -7.99
C GLY A 79 -5.71 11.05 -7.04
N ASN A 80 -5.97 12.35 -6.92
CA ASN A 80 -7.06 12.88 -6.11
C ASN A 80 -8.45 12.46 -6.64
N ILE A 81 -8.65 12.49 -7.97
CA ILE A 81 -9.88 12.00 -8.60
C ILE A 81 -10.04 10.49 -8.37
N MET A 82 -8.98 9.71 -8.56
CA MET A 82 -9.00 8.26 -8.33
C MET A 82 -9.31 7.94 -6.86
N ASN A 83 -8.76 8.71 -5.91
CA ASN A 83 -9.05 8.53 -4.50
C ASN A 83 -10.54 8.78 -4.19
N MET A 84 -11.14 9.81 -4.79
CA MET A 84 -12.58 10.07 -4.68
C MET A 84 -13.41 8.90 -5.22
N ILE A 85 -13.07 8.39 -6.42
CA ILE A 85 -13.76 7.23 -7.02
C ILE A 85 -13.60 5.99 -6.13
N THR A 86 -12.40 5.75 -5.61
CA THR A 86 -12.11 4.60 -4.74
C THR A 86 -12.90 4.66 -3.43
N MET A 87 -13.06 5.86 -2.84
CA MET A 87 -13.90 6.08 -1.67
C MET A 87 -15.37 5.75 -1.94
N VAL A 88 -15.90 6.15 -3.09
CA VAL A 88 -17.27 5.81 -3.50
C VAL A 88 -17.44 4.30 -3.65
N LEU A 89 -16.51 3.64 -4.33
CA LEU A 89 -16.55 2.17 -4.52
C LEU A 89 -16.49 1.42 -3.17
N LEU A 90 -15.59 1.82 -2.26
CA LEU A 90 -15.51 1.27 -0.90
C LEU A 90 -16.80 1.51 -0.10
N GLY A 91 -17.42 2.68 -0.26
CA GLY A 91 -18.72 2.99 0.35
C GLY A 91 -19.81 2.03 -0.13
N ILE A 92 -19.89 1.79 -1.44
CA ILE A 92 -20.84 0.83 -2.03
C ILE A 92 -20.58 -0.58 -1.49
N VAL A 93 -19.33 -1.03 -1.47
CA VAL A 93 -18.96 -2.35 -0.91
C VAL A 93 -19.35 -2.48 0.55
N THR A 94 -19.17 -1.42 1.35
CA THR A 94 -19.56 -1.40 2.77
C THR A 94 -21.08 -1.55 2.92
N VAL A 95 -21.87 -0.84 2.11
CA VAL A 95 -23.35 -0.97 2.12
C VAL A 95 -23.78 -2.38 1.73
N ILE A 96 -23.13 -2.99 0.74
CA ILE A 96 -23.37 -4.38 0.34
C ILE A 96 -23.10 -5.31 1.54
N PHE A 97 -21.96 -5.17 2.22
CA PHE A 97 -21.64 -6.02 3.38
C PHE A 97 -22.65 -5.88 4.52
N ILE A 98 -23.14 -4.67 4.79
CA ILE A 98 -24.22 -4.45 5.77
C ILE A 98 -25.51 -5.15 5.33
N SER A 99 -25.85 -5.07 4.04
CA SER A 99 -27.07 -5.66 3.48
C SER A 99 -27.08 -7.19 3.50
N PHE A 100 -25.90 -7.82 3.50
CA PHE A 100 -25.71 -9.28 3.61
C PHE A 100 -25.39 -9.75 5.05
N ASP A 101 -25.54 -8.89 6.07
CA ASP A 101 -25.20 -9.17 7.47
C ASP A 101 -23.74 -9.62 7.71
N TYR A 102 -22.82 -9.24 6.81
CA TYR A 102 -21.40 -9.48 6.96
C TYR A 102 -20.75 -8.37 7.79
N PHE A 103 -21.01 -8.41 9.11
CA PHE A 103 -20.58 -7.38 10.06
C PHE A 103 -19.06 -7.20 10.13
N ILE A 104 -18.28 -8.29 10.13
CA ILE A 104 -16.82 -8.19 10.24
C ILE A 104 -16.22 -7.45 9.03
N PRO A 105 -16.49 -7.84 7.76
CA PRO A 105 -16.05 -7.08 6.60
C PRO A 105 -16.56 -5.64 6.57
N ALA A 106 -17.83 -5.39 6.95
CA ALA A 106 -18.41 -4.05 6.97
C ALA A 106 -17.69 -3.10 7.94
N ILE A 107 -17.33 -3.60 9.14
CA ILE A 107 -16.57 -2.81 10.11
C ILE A 107 -15.18 -2.48 9.55
N ILE A 108 -14.50 -3.47 8.96
CA ILE A 108 -13.16 -3.27 8.40
C ILE A 108 -13.20 -2.21 7.28
N THR A 109 -14.11 -2.33 6.32
CA THR A 109 -14.21 -1.35 5.22
C THR A 109 -14.68 0.02 5.70
N GLY A 110 -15.58 0.08 6.68
CA GLY A 110 -15.99 1.34 7.32
C GLY A 110 -14.84 2.07 8.01
N VAL A 111 -13.97 1.36 8.73
CA VAL A 111 -12.76 1.94 9.33
C VAL A 111 -11.81 2.46 8.25
N ILE A 112 -11.61 1.73 7.15
CA ILE A 112 -10.77 2.18 6.04
C ILE A 112 -11.28 3.52 5.48
N ILE A 113 -12.58 3.62 5.21
CA ILE A 113 -13.21 4.86 4.70
C ILE A 113 -12.96 6.04 5.66
N ALA A 114 -13.09 5.81 6.97
CA ALA A 114 -12.89 6.85 7.98
C ALA A 114 -11.43 7.30 8.12
N VAL A 115 -10.48 6.34 8.02
CA VAL A 115 -9.05 6.60 8.27
C VAL A 115 -8.32 7.12 7.03
N GLN A 116 -8.74 6.72 5.82
CA GLN A 116 -8.14 7.13 4.55
C GLN A 116 -7.91 8.65 4.39
N PRO A 117 -8.87 9.55 4.69
CA PRO A 117 -8.64 10.99 4.61
C PRO A 117 -7.59 11.50 5.61
N ILE A 118 -7.53 10.91 6.81
CA ILE A 118 -6.53 11.28 7.84
C ILE A 118 -5.13 10.91 7.36
N ILE A 119 -4.98 9.70 6.80
CA ILE A 119 -3.70 9.25 6.22
C ILE A 119 -3.26 10.20 5.11
N LEU A 120 -4.17 10.61 4.22
CA LEU A 120 -3.85 11.53 3.12
C LEU A 120 -3.29 12.86 3.64
N ILE A 121 -3.91 13.45 4.67
CA ILE A 121 -3.44 14.70 5.29
C ILE A 121 -2.04 14.51 5.89
N ILE A 122 -1.82 13.42 6.63
CA ILE A 122 -0.51 13.13 7.25
C ILE A 122 0.57 12.97 6.18
N VAL A 123 0.31 12.19 5.14
CA VAL A 123 1.26 11.95 4.04
C VAL A 123 1.55 13.23 3.28
N SER A 124 0.53 14.04 2.98
CA SER A 124 0.70 15.35 2.33
C SER A 124 1.63 16.25 3.14
N ASN A 125 1.38 16.40 4.45
CA ASN A 125 2.23 17.19 5.35
C ASN A 125 3.66 16.65 5.45
N MET A 126 3.85 15.33 5.40
CA MET A 126 5.17 14.70 5.40
C MET A 126 5.95 14.97 4.10
N ILE A 127 5.26 15.00 2.96
CA ILE A 127 5.86 15.31 1.66
C ILE A 127 6.23 16.78 1.59
N GLU A 128 5.33 17.69 1.98
CA GLU A 128 5.56 19.14 2.01
C GLU A 128 6.81 19.49 2.85
N LYS A 129 6.95 18.91 4.04
CA LYS A 129 8.13 19.13 4.90
C LYS A 129 9.46 18.63 4.31
N LYS A 130 9.40 17.78 3.29
CA LYS A 130 10.58 17.14 2.67
C LYS A 130 10.99 17.82 1.36
N MET A 131 10.11 18.64 0.79
CA MET A 131 10.39 19.53 -0.34
C MET A 131 11.09 20.79 0.17
#